data_AF-A0A8H6XEV6-F1
#
_entry.id   AF-A0A8H6XEV6-F1
#
_cell.length_a   1.000
_cell.length_b   1.000
_cell.length_c   1.000
_cell.angle_alpha   90.00
_cell.angle_beta   90.00
_cell.angle_gamma   90.00
#
_symmetry.space_group_name_H-M   'P 1'
#
loop_
_entity.id
_entity.type
_entity.pdbx_description
1 polymer ?
#
loop_
_entity_poly.entity_id
_entity_poly.type
_entity_poly.pdbx_seq_one_letter_code
_entity_poly.pdbx_strand_id
1 'polypeptide(L)'
;MSKNGFQPVVTMHPQIAMLIHKVLSLVIDFTFKRVEGKMDEWGGGWNCGSDSKNAILYTLASLYCDTKTWVAFAQLFTEFLDAVSHITRERFKLAPFYPDATCRVVILDGEVPQAQVFSDFLATYNNPEISQIQTSDPLKLLPNSLKTCSLHFEWYFLSVFTPIGFAYCFEDTLRSSPSTSQITLLIDNWHAFCTSQEDPAIKNWDAHKLANPWILPSINKFLSKISLENWDLTPNHSNYVESAHAARNAETGTHLPLFTAILKAQERDNIEAQELALMDAQYKKLSAQRQKWGTRKAAVRNDQLTSYGTLKDERERGAEGNKGSLEQQKTLEAQIKLLQDQMKLGRHHTELQEQIIALWKDVEAEKSIRREWAIYQAEIDKEIQRLRDSGLAGHPPLILWPQH
;
A
#
# COMPACT_ATOMS: atom_id res chain seq x y z
N MET A 1 32.60 28.13 -6.46
CA MET A 1 33.31 28.79 -5.33
C MET A 1 32.32 28.91 -4.18
N SER A 2 32.51 28.16 -3.09
CA SER A 2 31.62 28.27 -1.93
C SER A 2 31.93 29.55 -1.14
N LYS A 3 30.89 30.29 -0.77
CA LYS A 3 31.04 31.58 -0.06
C LYS A 3 31.43 31.42 1.41
N ASN A 4 31.40 30.19 1.96
CA ASN A 4 31.46 29.92 3.41
C ASN A 4 32.52 28.90 3.85
N GLY A 5 33.47 28.52 2.98
CA GLY A 5 34.65 27.72 3.38
C GLY A 5 34.46 26.20 3.50
N PHE A 6 33.27 25.66 3.24
CA PHE A 6 33.01 24.21 3.13
C PHE A 6 32.43 23.86 1.75
N GLN A 7 32.51 22.60 1.32
CA GLN A 7 32.00 22.13 0.02
C GLN A 7 31.09 20.89 0.20
N PRO A 8 29.76 21.06 0.17
CA PRO A 8 28.89 19.90 0.16
C PRO A 8 28.95 19.21 -1.21
N VAL A 9 28.90 17.88 -1.21
CA VAL A 9 28.75 17.07 -2.43
C VAL A 9 27.52 16.20 -2.26
N VAL A 10 26.61 16.23 -3.22
CA VAL A 10 25.43 15.37 -3.26
C VAL A 10 25.54 14.43 -4.45
N THR A 11 25.43 13.12 -4.20
CA THR A 11 25.43 12.10 -5.24
C THR A 11 24.17 11.25 -5.13
N MET A 12 23.50 11.03 -6.25
CA MET A 12 22.28 10.23 -6.34
C MET A 12 22.29 9.42 -7.63
N HIS A 13 21.95 8.14 -7.55
CA HIS A 13 21.71 7.34 -8.76
C HIS A 13 20.30 7.62 -9.30
N PRO A 14 20.11 8.03 -10.56
CA PRO A 14 18.81 8.52 -11.06
C PRO A 14 17.65 7.52 -10.90
N GLN A 15 17.89 6.24 -11.16
CA GLN A 15 16.84 5.22 -11.04
C GLN A 15 16.42 4.98 -9.59
N ILE A 16 17.38 5.08 -8.66
CA ILE A 16 17.14 4.88 -7.24
C ILE A 16 16.46 6.13 -6.68
N ALA A 17 16.94 7.33 -7.04
CA ALA A 17 16.39 8.62 -6.61
C ALA A 17 14.87 8.73 -6.82
N MET A 18 14.32 8.14 -7.87
CA MET A 18 12.87 8.10 -8.13
C MET A 18 12.04 7.46 -7.00
N LEU A 19 12.65 6.61 -6.17
CA LEU A 19 11.97 5.97 -5.05
C LEU A 19 11.60 6.98 -3.95
N ILE A 20 12.21 8.16 -3.91
CA ILE A 20 11.97 9.18 -2.88
C ILE A 20 10.49 9.59 -2.77
N HIS A 21 9.76 9.53 -3.88
CA HIS A 21 8.34 9.90 -3.96
C HIS A 21 7.40 8.77 -3.51
N LYS A 22 7.95 7.56 -3.30
CA LYS A 22 7.21 6.33 -2.96
C LYS A 22 7.45 5.85 -1.53
N VAL A 23 8.37 6.46 -0.80
CA VAL A 23 8.72 6.04 0.56
C VAL A 23 7.70 6.51 1.58
N LEU A 24 7.52 5.70 2.64
CA LEU A 24 6.62 6.04 3.75
C LEU A 24 7.31 6.98 4.76
N SER A 25 8.61 6.81 4.95
CA SER A 25 9.44 7.64 5.84
C SER A 25 10.83 7.86 5.25
N LEU A 26 11.35 9.07 5.41
CA LEU A 26 12.73 9.42 5.09
C LEU A 26 13.59 9.34 6.36
N VAL A 27 14.69 8.59 6.33
CA VAL A 27 15.68 8.62 7.43
C VAL A 27 16.97 9.23 6.93
N ILE A 28 17.51 10.17 7.70
CA ILE A 28 18.80 10.80 7.41
C ILE A 28 19.71 10.48 8.59
N ASP A 29 20.74 9.68 8.33
CA ASP A 29 21.70 9.17 9.30
C ASP A 29 23.12 9.57 8.88
N PHE A 30 24.03 9.67 9.86
CA PHE A 30 25.42 10.05 9.63
C PHE A 30 26.34 8.84 9.63
N THR A 31 27.30 8.79 8.70
CA THR A 31 28.36 7.78 8.72
C THR A 31 29.76 8.41 8.69
N PHE A 32 30.45 8.29 9.83
CA PHE A 32 31.75 8.93 10.08
C PHE A 32 32.96 8.11 9.59
N LYS A 33 32.74 7.01 8.88
CA LYS A 33 33.80 6.01 8.60
C LYS A 33 34.25 5.93 7.15
N ARG A 34 33.47 6.44 6.20
CA ARG A 34 33.67 6.12 4.79
C ARG A 34 34.77 6.94 4.12
N VAL A 35 34.83 8.24 4.39
CA VAL A 35 35.78 9.16 3.77
C VAL A 35 36.94 9.45 4.73
N GLU A 36 38.16 9.54 4.20
CA GLU A 36 39.35 9.94 4.94
C GLU A 36 39.34 11.45 5.24
N GLY A 37 39.80 11.83 6.44
CA GLY A 37 39.99 13.22 6.82
C GLY A 37 38.80 13.82 7.57
N LYS A 38 38.53 15.11 7.34
CA LYS A 38 37.46 15.86 8.04
C LYS A 38 36.09 15.75 7.36
N MET A 39 36.02 15.11 6.20
CA MET A 39 34.79 15.00 5.42
C MET A 39 33.94 13.84 5.97
N ASP A 40 32.73 14.14 6.44
CA ASP A 40 31.77 13.13 6.82
C ASP A 40 30.90 12.75 5.62
N GLU A 41 30.51 11.47 5.52
CA GLU A 41 29.46 11.03 4.60
C GLU A 41 28.13 10.91 5.37
N TRP A 42 27.07 11.36 4.73
CA TRP A 42 25.73 11.42 5.27
C TRP A 42 24.88 10.62 4.28
N GLY A 43 24.34 9.50 4.74
CA GLY A 43 23.49 8.69 3.89
C GLY A 43 22.04 8.95 4.22
N GLY A 44 21.25 9.30 3.22
CA GLY A 44 19.80 9.12 3.32
C GLY A 44 19.51 7.64 3.11
N GLY A 45 19.22 6.90 4.18
CA GLY A 45 18.79 5.49 4.12
C GLY A 45 17.28 5.39 4.22
N TRP A 46 16.65 4.52 3.43
CA TRP A 46 15.20 4.57 3.23
C TRP A 46 14.55 3.21 3.41
N ASN A 47 13.32 3.23 3.91
CA ASN A 47 12.43 2.09 3.91
C ASN A 47 11.46 2.22 2.72
N CYS A 48 11.65 1.38 1.70
CA CYS A 48 10.63 1.12 0.69
C CYS A 48 9.82 -0.10 1.12
N GLY A 49 8.62 0.12 1.66
CA GLY A 49 7.66 -0.96 1.87
C GLY A 49 6.57 -0.61 2.87
N SER A 50 5.32 -0.70 2.42
CA SER A 50 4.13 -0.73 3.28
C SER A 50 3.99 -2.03 4.08
N ASP A 51 4.99 -2.91 4.02
CA ASP A 51 4.95 -4.23 4.63
C ASP A 51 6.33 -4.51 5.23
N SER A 52 6.39 -4.49 6.56
CA SER A 52 7.60 -4.65 7.40
C SER A 52 8.36 -5.97 7.18
N LYS A 53 7.86 -6.84 6.30
CA LYS A 53 8.40 -8.18 6.05
C LYS A 53 9.33 -8.27 4.84
N ASN A 54 9.35 -7.28 3.93
CA ASN A 54 10.17 -7.30 2.69
C ASN A 54 10.81 -5.94 2.36
N ALA A 55 11.00 -5.06 3.34
CA ALA A 55 11.60 -3.75 3.11
C ALA A 55 13.06 -3.87 2.62
N ILE A 56 13.29 -3.66 1.33
CA ILE A 56 14.63 -3.48 0.78
C ILE A 56 15.03 -2.03 1.05
N LEU A 57 16.19 -1.84 1.67
CA LEU A 57 16.72 -0.54 2.04
C LEU A 57 17.63 -0.05 0.92
N TYR A 58 17.25 1.06 0.29
CA TYR A 58 18.08 1.72 -0.71
C TYR A 58 18.66 3.01 -0.14
N THR A 59 19.91 3.29 -0.47
CA THR A 59 20.51 4.61 -0.20
C THR A 59 20.13 5.54 -1.35
N LEU A 60 19.18 6.47 -1.15
CA LEU A 60 18.74 7.34 -2.27
C LEU A 60 19.74 8.44 -2.59
N ALA A 61 20.52 8.85 -1.59
CA ALA A 61 21.54 9.87 -1.73
C ALA A 61 22.69 9.62 -0.75
N SER A 62 23.90 9.89 -1.22
CA SER A 62 25.08 10.13 -0.40
C SER A 62 25.37 11.63 -0.43
N LEU A 63 25.45 12.24 0.74
CA LEU A 63 25.77 13.64 0.94
C LEU A 63 27.12 13.69 1.67
N TYR A 64 28.03 14.55 1.26
CA TYR A 64 29.34 14.67 1.89
C TYR A 64 29.49 16.10 2.39
N CYS A 65 29.90 16.27 3.65
CA CYS A 65 30.14 17.58 4.24
C CYS A 65 31.19 17.47 5.34
N ASP A 66 32.08 18.46 5.45
CA ASP A 66 33.19 18.51 6.41
C ASP A 66 32.87 19.24 7.72
N THR A 67 31.63 19.73 7.85
CA THR A 67 31.22 20.64 8.92
C THR A 67 29.79 20.34 9.38
N LYS A 68 29.57 20.39 10.69
CA LYS A 68 28.26 20.20 11.34
C LYS A 68 27.75 21.50 11.96
N THR A 69 27.60 22.54 11.13
CA THR A 69 27.05 23.84 11.55
C THR A 69 25.69 24.04 10.91
N TRP A 70 24.87 24.92 11.49
CA TRP A 70 23.59 25.31 10.91
C TRP A 70 23.73 25.72 9.43
N VAL A 71 24.78 26.48 9.07
CA VAL A 71 25.00 26.93 7.68
C VAL A 71 25.33 25.75 6.75
N ALA A 72 26.10 24.77 7.24
CA ALA A 72 26.42 23.57 6.49
C ALA A 72 25.19 22.69 6.26
N PHE A 73 24.39 22.48 7.30
CA PHE A 73 23.10 21.78 7.19
C PHE A 73 22.16 22.47 6.21
N ALA A 74 22.04 23.80 6.28
CA ALA A 74 21.16 24.57 5.39
C ALA A 74 21.53 24.40 3.92
N GLN A 75 22.82 24.48 3.62
CA GLN A 75 23.30 24.24 2.26
C GLN A 75 23.07 22.78 1.84
N LEU A 76 23.34 21.81 2.71
CA LEU A 76 23.18 20.39 2.36
C LEU A 76 21.72 20.01 2.06
N PHE A 77 20.77 20.47 2.88
CA PHE A 77 19.34 20.25 2.63
C PHE A 77 18.89 20.90 1.33
N THR A 78 19.37 22.11 1.04
CA THR A 78 19.06 22.81 -0.22
C THR A 78 19.57 22.01 -1.43
N GLU A 79 20.85 21.65 -1.44
CA GLU A 79 21.48 20.89 -2.54
C GLU A 79 20.84 19.51 -2.70
N PHE A 80 20.48 18.84 -1.60
CA PHE A 80 19.78 17.56 -1.63
C PHE A 80 18.40 17.67 -2.31
N LEU A 81 17.56 18.62 -1.87
CA LEU A 81 16.20 18.77 -2.40
C LEU A 81 16.17 19.32 -3.82
N ASP A 82 17.15 20.17 -4.17
CA ASP A 82 17.35 20.63 -5.55
C ASP A 82 17.80 19.48 -6.45
N ALA A 83 18.73 18.62 -5.99
CA ALA A 83 19.14 17.43 -6.72
C ALA A 83 17.96 16.47 -6.95
N VAL A 84 17.13 16.24 -5.93
CA VAL A 84 15.89 15.46 -6.05
C VAL A 84 14.99 16.05 -7.15
N SER A 85 14.74 17.35 -7.10
CA SER A 85 13.88 18.04 -8.07
C SER A 85 14.46 17.99 -9.49
N HIS A 86 15.78 18.12 -9.62
CA HIS A 86 16.47 18.10 -10.90
C HIS A 86 16.46 16.71 -11.55
N ILE A 87 16.77 15.67 -10.77
CA ILE A 87 16.91 14.29 -11.25
C ILE A 87 15.55 13.66 -11.51
N THR A 88 14.62 13.80 -10.57
CA THR A 88 13.30 13.14 -10.64
C THR A 88 12.26 13.94 -11.41
N ARG A 89 12.53 15.23 -11.69
CA ARG A 89 11.59 16.22 -12.25
C ARG A 89 10.36 16.46 -11.38
N GLU A 90 10.40 16.04 -10.13
CA GLU A 90 9.35 16.21 -9.14
C GLU A 90 9.94 16.69 -7.81
N ARG A 91 9.26 17.62 -7.14
CA ARG A 91 9.68 18.10 -5.83
C ARG A 91 9.38 17.05 -4.77
N PHE A 92 10.27 16.92 -3.78
CA PHE A 92 9.99 16.09 -2.61
C PHE A 92 8.70 16.55 -1.92
N LYS A 93 7.83 15.59 -1.56
CA LYS A 93 6.57 15.88 -0.87
C LYS A 93 6.41 15.17 0.47
N LEU A 94 5.94 15.92 1.47
CA LEU A 94 5.57 15.42 2.80
C LEU A 94 4.06 15.52 3.03
N ALA A 95 3.45 14.42 3.47
CA ALA A 95 2.01 14.27 3.62
C ALA A 95 1.33 15.32 4.51
N PRO A 96 1.91 15.74 5.65
CA PRO A 96 1.32 16.79 6.49
C PRO A 96 1.19 18.15 5.80
N PHE A 97 1.97 18.37 4.74
CA PHE A 97 1.99 19.62 3.98
C PHE A 97 1.36 19.47 2.59
N TYR A 98 1.35 18.26 2.03
CA TYR A 98 0.84 17.89 0.71
C TYR A 98 0.11 16.54 0.84
N PRO A 99 -1.22 16.54 1.01
CA PRO A 99 -1.98 15.34 1.36
C PRO A 99 -1.84 14.14 0.40
N ASP A 100 -1.47 14.38 -0.85
CA ASP A 100 -1.24 13.38 -1.89
C ASP A 100 0.11 12.65 -1.77
N ALA A 101 1.03 13.18 -0.96
CA ALA A 101 2.37 12.63 -0.82
C ALA A 101 2.39 11.28 -0.09
N THR A 102 3.33 10.41 -0.43
CA THR A 102 3.52 9.12 0.28
C THR A 102 4.28 9.29 1.59
N CYS A 103 5.30 10.14 1.59
CA CYS A 103 6.20 10.30 2.73
C CYS A 103 5.49 11.00 3.88
N ARG A 104 5.37 10.32 5.02
CA ARG A 104 4.64 10.81 6.20
C ARG A 104 5.55 11.54 7.17
N VAL A 105 6.77 11.03 7.36
CA VAL A 105 7.70 11.51 8.39
C VAL A 105 9.14 11.54 7.90
N VAL A 106 9.91 12.44 8.50
CA VAL A 106 11.38 12.49 8.43
C VAL A 106 11.93 12.06 9.79
N ILE A 107 12.88 11.14 9.81
CA ILE A 107 13.56 10.62 10.99
C ILE A 107 15.00 11.12 10.99
N LEU A 108 15.39 11.80 12.06
CA LEU A 108 16.73 12.35 12.27
C LEU A 108 17.29 11.86 13.62
N ASP A 109 18.60 11.92 13.80
CA ASP A 109 19.26 11.53 15.07
C ASP A 109 18.95 12.47 16.23
N GLY A 110 18.44 13.68 15.93
CA GLY A 110 18.08 14.68 16.93
C GLY A 110 19.15 15.75 17.18
N GLU A 111 20.12 15.88 16.26
CA GLU A 111 21.09 16.98 16.25
C GLU A 111 20.34 18.31 16.05
N VAL A 112 20.50 19.24 17.01
CA VAL A 112 19.69 20.47 17.07
C VAL A 112 19.83 21.33 15.81
N PRO A 113 21.05 21.66 15.31
CA PRO A 113 21.21 22.39 14.06
C PRO A 113 20.53 21.72 12.85
N GLN A 114 20.54 20.39 12.78
CA GLN A 114 19.92 19.65 11.68
C GLN A 114 18.40 19.81 11.69
N ALA A 115 17.78 19.64 12.87
CA ALA A 115 16.34 19.80 13.03
C ALA A 115 15.88 21.26 12.82
N GLN A 116 16.65 22.23 13.31
CA GLN A 116 16.37 23.66 13.12
C GLN A 116 16.38 24.03 11.63
N VAL A 117 17.41 23.63 10.89
CA VAL A 117 17.46 23.85 9.44
C VAL A 117 16.30 23.19 8.72
N PHE A 118 15.96 21.95 9.10
CA PHE A 118 14.79 21.28 8.52
C PHE A 118 13.51 22.07 8.80
N SER A 119 13.39 22.66 9.99
CA SER A 119 12.28 23.53 10.36
C SER A 119 12.22 24.80 9.50
N ASP A 120 13.38 25.39 9.19
CA ASP A 120 13.48 26.58 8.32
C ASP A 120 13.05 26.24 6.89
N PHE A 121 13.46 25.07 6.38
CA PHE A 121 12.96 24.53 5.13
C PHE A 121 11.43 24.37 5.18
N LEU A 122 10.88 23.75 6.23
CA LEU A 122 9.43 23.57 6.37
C LEU A 122 8.67 24.90 6.34
N ALA A 123 9.24 25.97 6.90
CA ALA A 123 8.62 27.29 6.87
C ALA A 123 8.51 27.85 5.44
N THR A 124 9.50 27.59 4.58
CA THR A 124 9.43 27.96 3.15
C THR A 124 8.57 27.00 2.32
N TYR A 125 8.40 25.77 2.80
CA TYR A 125 7.75 24.67 2.12
C TYR A 125 6.24 24.60 2.40
N ASN A 126 5.81 25.07 3.58
CA ASN A 126 4.42 25.08 4.02
C ASN A 126 3.58 26.06 3.19
N ASN A 127 2.51 25.55 2.59
CA ASN A 127 1.43 26.38 2.07
C ASN A 127 0.17 26.15 2.92
N PRO A 128 -0.24 27.11 3.77
CA PRO A 128 -1.39 26.97 4.66
C PRO A 128 -2.71 26.67 3.96
N GLU A 129 -2.88 27.05 2.68
CA GLU A 129 -4.08 26.73 1.90
C GLU A 129 -4.18 25.23 1.58
N ILE A 130 -3.04 24.56 1.47
CA ILE A 130 -2.94 23.12 1.19
C ILE A 130 -2.88 22.34 2.50
N SER A 131 -1.97 22.72 3.41
CA SER A 131 -1.67 21.97 4.63
C SER A 131 -2.65 22.18 5.77
N GLN A 132 -3.40 23.29 5.74
CA GLN A 132 -4.21 23.79 6.86
C GLN A 132 -3.39 24.14 8.13
N ILE A 133 -2.06 24.16 8.04
CA ILE A 133 -1.15 24.53 9.13
C ILE A 133 -0.89 26.03 9.08
N GLN A 134 -1.54 26.78 9.97
CA GLN A 134 -1.53 28.26 9.98
C GLN A 134 -0.29 28.91 10.60
N THR A 135 0.61 28.13 11.21
CA THR A 135 1.80 28.68 11.85
C THR A 135 2.91 28.93 10.84
N SER A 136 3.58 30.08 10.96
CA SER A 136 4.79 30.42 10.22
C SER A 136 6.07 30.24 11.05
N ASP A 137 5.93 29.80 12.30
CA ASP A 137 7.05 29.55 13.21
C ASP A 137 7.73 28.22 12.84
N PRO A 138 8.99 28.24 12.38
CA PRO A 138 9.69 27.04 11.91
C PRO A 138 9.62 25.88 12.90
N LEU A 139 9.91 26.12 14.18
CA LEU A 139 9.98 25.06 15.19
C LEU A 139 8.61 24.44 15.48
N LYS A 140 7.51 25.18 15.29
CA LYS A 140 6.15 24.67 15.47
C LYS A 140 5.68 23.80 14.30
N LEU A 141 6.44 23.77 13.20
CA LEU A 141 6.19 22.90 12.05
C LEU A 141 6.78 21.50 12.25
N LEU A 142 7.88 21.36 12.99
CA LEU A 142 8.54 20.07 13.24
C LEU A 142 7.61 18.98 13.78
N PRO A 143 6.73 19.23 14.79
CA PRO A 143 5.88 18.18 15.33
C PRO A 143 4.90 17.56 14.34
N ASN A 144 4.70 18.15 13.16
CA ASN A 144 3.80 17.60 12.13
C ASN A 144 4.44 16.47 11.32
N SER A 145 5.77 16.39 11.25
CA SER A 145 6.46 15.45 10.36
C SER A 145 7.80 14.92 10.86
N LEU A 146 8.35 15.44 11.96
CA LEU A 146 9.64 15.01 12.51
C LEU A 146 9.45 13.88 13.52
N LYS A 147 10.26 12.83 13.38
CA LYS A 147 10.57 11.87 14.42
C LYS A 147 12.06 11.94 14.75
N THR A 148 12.40 11.80 16.03
CA THR A 148 13.80 11.60 16.45
C THR A 148 14.05 10.11 16.60
N CYS A 149 15.20 9.63 16.14
CA CYS A 149 15.59 8.24 16.29
C CYS A 149 15.56 7.86 17.78
N SER A 150 14.78 6.83 18.09
CA SER A 150 14.57 6.35 19.45
C SER A 150 15.84 5.77 20.08
N LEU A 151 16.74 5.20 19.29
CA LEU A 151 17.98 4.60 19.79
C LEU A 151 19.01 5.67 20.13
N HIS A 152 19.17 6.67 19.25
CA HIS A 152 20.04 7.82 19.51
C HIS A 152 19.57 8.60 20.74
N PHE A 153 18.26 8.77 20.90
CA PHE A 153 17.70 9.38 22.12
C PHE A 153 17.97 8.53 23.37
N GLU A 154 17.73 7.22 23.30
CA GLU A 154 17.93 6.28 24.41
C GLU A 154 19.39 6.21 24.84
N TRP A 155 20.34 6.10 23.90
CA TRP A 155 21.77 6.09 24.23
C TRP A 155 22.21 7.40 24.89
N TYR A 156 21.72 8.55 24.40
CA TYR A 156 22.00 9.83 25.03
C TYR A 156 21.40 9.91 26.45
N PHE A 157 20.17 9.44 26.64
CA PHE A 157 19.54 9.34 27.94
C PHE A 157 20.37 8.45 28.88
N LEU A 158 20.67 7.22 28.48
CA LEU A 158 21.45 6.28 29.27
C LEU A 158 22.85 6.81 29.60
N SER A 159 23.49 7.55 28.69
CA SER A 159 24.81 8.16 28.95
C SER A 159 24.80 9.17 30.11
N VAL A 160 23.66 9.82 30.36
CA VAL A 160 23.50 10.81 31.43
C VAL A 160 22.98 10.18 32.72
N PHE A 161 22.03 9.24 32.63
CA PHE A 161 21.28 8.73 33.78
C PHE A 161 21.80 7.39 34.33
N THR A 162 22.54 6.59 33.55
CA THR A 162 23.15 5.34 34.04
C THR A 162 24.25 5.58 35.10
N PRO A 163 25.17 6.57 34.93
CA PRO A 163 26.24 6.81 35.91
C PRO A 163 25.75 7.15 37.32
N ILE A 164 24.53 7.67 37.45
CA ILE A 164 23.91 8.07 38.71
C ILE A 164 22.98 6.98 39.30
N GLY A 165 23.00 5.77 38.74
CA GLY A 165 22.17 4.65 39.21
C GLY A 165 20.69 4.75 38.84
N PHE A 166 20.33 5.68 37.93
CA PHE A 166 18.96 5.90 37.49
C PHE A 166 18.72 5.16 36.18
N ALA A 167 18.47 3.84 36.29
CA ALA A 167 18.15 3.01 35.15
C ALA A 167 16.63 2.79 35.08
N TYR A 168 16.02 3.17 33.96
CA TYR A 168 14.79 2.55 33.44
C TYR A 168 13.40 2.89 34.05
N CYS A 169 13.04 4.18 34.21
CA CYS A 169 11.62 4.52 34.43
C CYS A 169 11.06 5.60 33.50
N PHE A 170 11.76 6.72 33.30
CA PHE A 170 11.16 7.87 32.62
C PHE A 170 10.94 7.64 31.12
N GLU A 171 11.94 7.13 30.41
CA GLU A 171 11.86 6.94 28.94
C GLU A 171 10.80 5.91 28.54
N ASP A 172 10.76 4.76 29.21
CA ASP A 172 9.74 3.74 28.98
C ASP A 172 8.35 4.25 29.32
N THR A 173 8.20 5.01 30.41
CA THR A 173 6.92 5.62 30.79
C THR A 173 6.50 6.72 29.81
N LEU A 174 7.45 7.50 29.29
CA LEU A 174 7.21 8.50 28.26
C LEU A 174 6.73 7.82 26.98
N ARG A 175 7.30 6.67 26.58
CA ARG A 175 6.88 5.95 25.36
C ARG A 175 5.55 5.20 25.51
N SER A 176 5.21 4.73 26.73
CA SER A 176 4.07 3.86 26.99
C SER A 176 2.83 4.53 27.58
N SER A 177 2.92 5.79 28.03
CA SER A 177 1.80 6.49 28.67
C SER A 177 0.59 6.63 27.72
N PRO A 178 -0.64 6.34 28.17
CA PRO A 178 -1.79 6.18 27.28
C PRO A 178 -2.57 7.47 26.96
N SER A 179 -2.20 8.63 27.52
CA SER A 179 -2.92 9.89 27.29
C SER A 179 -2.07 11.15 27.43
N THR A 180 -2.45 12.22 26.73
CA THR A 180 -1.76 13.53 26.77
C THR A 180 -1.69 14.11 28.19
N SER A 181 -2.76 14.04 28.98
CA SER A 181 -2.79 14.60 30.34
C SER A 181 -1.82 13.91 31.29
N GLN A 182 -1.71 12.57 31.20
CA GLN A 182 -0.74 11.81 32.00
C GLN A 182 0.69 12.10 31.57
N ILE A 183 0.93 12.29 30.27
CA ILE A 183 2.25 12.63 29.74
C ILE A 183 2.68 14.02 30.16
N THR A 184 1.79 15.02 30.12
CA THR A 184 2.11 16.37 30.60
C THR A 184 2.49 16.35 32.08
N LEU A 185 1.71 15.66 32.92
CA LEU A 185 2.02 15.52 34.35
C LEU A 185 3.36 14.79 34.57
N LEU A 186 3.65 13.74 33.79
CA LEU A 186 4.92 13.02 33.84
C LEU A 186 6.10 13.96 33.50
N ILE A 187 5.96 14.77 32.45
CA ILE A 187 6.98 15.73 32.01
C ILE A 187 7.19 16.81 33.06
N ASP A 188 6.13 17.36 33.65
CA ASP A 188 6.23 18.37 34.71
C ASP A 188 6.95 17.81 35.95
N ASN A 189 6.59 16.59 36.36
CA ASN A 189 7.26 15.89 37.46
C ASN A 189 8.74 15.62 37.14
N TRP A 190 9.06 15.32 35.87
CA TRP A 190 10.43 15.10 35.43
C TRP A 190 11.26 16.38 35.46
N HIS A 191 10.73 17.49 34.95
CA HIS A 191 11.39 18.80 35.04
C HIS A 191 11.65 19.20 36.50
N ALA A 192 10.69 18.97 37.39
CA ALA A 192 10.86 19.19 38.83
C ALA A 192 11.97 18.29 39.43
N PHE A 193 12.00 17.01 39.04
CA PHE A 193 13.06 16.09 39.41
C PHE A 193 14.43 16.60 38.95
N CYS A 194 14.60 16.91 37.66
CA CYS A 194 15.87 17.39 37.10
C CYS A 194 16.36 18.68 37.76
N THR A 195 15.44 19.60 38.07
CA THR A 195 15.76 20.86 38.77
C THR A 195 16.28 20.61 40.19
N SER A 196 15.75 19.59 40.87
CA SER A 196 16.17 19.25 42.25
C SER A 196 17.49 18.48 42.34
N GLN A 197 18.03 17.98 41.24
CA GLN A 197 19.32 17.28 41.24
C GLN A 197 20.49 18.26 41.44
N GLU A 198 21.61 17.78 41.96
CA GLU A 198 22.84 18.58 42.03
C GLU A 198 23.71 18.43 40.77
N ASP A 199 23.61 17.28 40.10
CA ASP A 199 24.43 16.93 38.93
C ASP A 199 24.19 17.90 37.75
N PRO A 200 25.24 18.63 37.30
CA PRO A 200 25.16 19.51 36.13
C PRO A 200 24.74 18.80 34.85
N ALA A 201 25.06 17.51 34.68
CA ALA A 201 24.71 16.76 33.47
C ALA A 201 23.19 16.62 33.33
N ILE A 202 22.47 16.35 34.44
CA ILE A 202 21.01 16.23 34.45
C ILE A 202 20.36 17.59 34.19
N LYS A 203 20.85 18.66 34.83
CA LYS A 203 20.34 20.02 34.61
C LYS A 203 20.54 20.48 33.17
N ASN A 204 21.72 20.21 32.60
CA ASN A 204 22.03 20.57 31.23
C ASN A 204 21.17 19.77 30.24
N TRP A 205 20.93 18.48 30.52
CA TRP A 205 20.01 17.66 29.72
C TRP A 205 18.61 18.26 29.71
N ASP A 206 18.10 18.67 30.88
CA ASP A 206 16.75 19.23 31.02
C ASP A 206 16.63 20.62 30.37
N ALA A 207 17.59 21.50 30.64
CA ALA A 207 17.68 22.82 30.01
C ALA A 207 17.73 22.71 28.48
N HIS A 208 18.43 21.71 27.95
CA HIS A 208 18.46 21.43 26.52
C HIS A 208 17.08 21.04 25.96
N LYS A 209 16.26 20.26 26.69
CA LYS A 209 14.89 19.93 26.26
C LYS A 209 13.96 21.13 26.35
N LEU A 210 14.09 21.96 27.39
CA LEU A 210 13.33 23.21 27.52
C LEU A 210 13.66 24.20 26.40
N ALA A 211 14.92 24.31 26.01
CA ALA A 211 15.37 25.15 24.89
C ALA A 211 14.89 24.62 23.52
N ASN A 212 14.59 23.32 23.41
CA ASN A 212 14.20 22.65 22.18
C ASN A 212 12.87 21.88 22.39
N PRO A 213 11.73 22.60 22.54
CA PRO A 213 10.45 22.00 22.93
C PRO A 213 9.86 21.03 21.89
N TRP A 214 10.44 20.98 20.69
CA TRP A 214 10.07 20.03 19.63
C TRP A 214 10.61 18.60 19.87
N ILE A 215 11.60 18.41 20.75
CA ILE A 215 12.25 17.11 20.97
C ILE A 215 11.29 16.08 21.61
N LEU A 216 10.51 16.48 22.62
CA LEU A 216 9.58 15.53 23.27
C LEU A 216 8.44 15.11 22.32
N PRO A 217 7.82 16.04 21.56
CA PRO A 217 6.89 15.68 20.47
C PRO A 217 7.48 14.78 19.37
N SER A 218 8.79 14.81 19.11
CA SER A 218 9.40 13.99 18.06
C SER A 218 9.67 12.54 18.49
N ILE A 219 9.55 12.21 19.78
CA ILE A 219 9.73 10.84 20.32
C ILE A 219 8.45 10.24 20.91
N ASN A 220 7.38 11.05 21.06
CA ASN A 220 6.13 10.63 21.68
C ASN A 220 4.91 10.94 20.80
N LYS A 221 4.13 9.91 20.50
CA LYS A 221 2.97 10.00 19.59
C LYS A 221 1.79 10.83 20.09
N PHE A 222 1.64 11.02 21.40
CA PHE A 222 0.56 11.80 21.99
C PHE A 222 0.91 13.28 22.15
N LEU A 223 2.20 13.62 22.06
CA LEU A 223 2.69 15.00 22.01
C LEU A 223 2.91 15.48 20.56
N SER A 224 3.13 14.54 19.65
CA SER A 224 3.27 14.80 18.23
C SER A 224 1.97 15.33 17.60
N LYS A 225 2.09 16.06 16.49
CA LYS A 225 0.98 16.41 15.61
C LYS A 225 0.83 15.42 14.45
N ILE A 226 1.75 14.47 14.31
CA ILE A 226 1.59 13.34 13.38
C ILE A 226 0.40 12.50 13.87
N SER A 227 -0.55 12.22 12.97
CA SER A 227 -1.70 11.35 13.29
C SER A 227 -1.23 9.98 13.81
N LEU A 228 -1.94 9.40 14.78
CA LEU A 228 -1.59 8.08 15.34
C LEU A 228 -1.38 6.99 14.28
N GLU A 229 -2.24 6.95 13.25
CA GLU A 229 -2.10 6.01 12.13
C GLU A 229 -0.74 6.18 11.42
N ASN A 230 -0.41 7.38 10.94
CA ASN A 230 0.89 7.63 10.31
C ASN A 230 2.07 7.43 11.26
N TRP A 231 1.89 7.69 12.56
CA TRP A 231 2.92 7.43 13.56
C TRP A 231 3.21 5.94 13.68
N ASP A 232 2.17 5.11 13.83
CA ASP A 232 2.30 3.67 14.03
C ASP A 232 2.69 2.94 12.72
N LEU A 233 2.36 3.49 11.55
CA LEU A 233 2.80 2.98 10.23
C LEU A 233 4.27 3.25 9.92
N THR A 234 4.89 4.23 10.58
CA THR A 234 6.27 4.64 10.28
C THR A 234 7.23 4.24 11.39
N PRO A 235 8.49 3.88 11.05
CA PRO A 235 9.47 3.49 12.05
C PRO A 235 9.79 4.61 13.04
N ASN A 236 10.39 4.25 14.17
CA ASN A 236 10.86 5.18 15.21
C ASN A 236 12.39 5.14 15.40
N HIS A 237 13.12 4.31 14.65
CA HIS A 237 14.56 4.13 14.79
C HIS A 237 15.30 4.10 13.44
N SER A 238 16.59 4.41 13.46
CA SER A 238 17.52 4.34 12.32
C SER A 238 18.23 3.00 12.16
N ASN A 239 18.00 1.99 13.01
CA ASN A 239 18.72 0.69 13.02
C ASN A 239 18.97 0.07 11.64
N TYR A 240 17.98 0.15 10.75
CA TYR A 240 18.09 -0.41 9.40
C TYR A 240 19.07 0.40 8.53
N VAL A 241 19.13 1.71 8.69
CA VAL A 241 20.12 2.58 8.04
C VAL A 241 21.51 2.35 8.62
N GLU A 242 21.64 2.22 9.95
CA GLU A 242 22.93 1.89 10.60
C GLU A 242 23.48 0.53 10.12
N SER A 243 22.60 -0.46 10.01
CA SER A 243 22.94 -1.78 9.47
C SER A 243 23.34 -1.69 7.99
N ALA A 244 22.62 -0.88 7.19
CA ALA A 244 22.96 -0.62 5.80
C ALA A 244 24.30 0.10 5.66
N HIS A 245 24.62 1.04 6.55
CA HIS A 245 25.93 1.70 6.62
C HIS A 245 27.03 0.71 6.96
N ALA A 246 26.82 -0.18 7.93
CA ALA A 246 27.79 -1.22 8.27
C ALA A 246 28.06 -2.16 7.09
N ALA A 247 27.01 -2.65 6.41
CA ALA A 247 27.13 -3.48 5.22
C ALA A 247 27.85 -2.75 4.07
N ARG A 248 27.49 -1.49 3.83
CA ARG A 248 28.14 -0.65 2.80
C ARG A 248 29.60 -0.39 3.08
N ASN A 249 29.96 -0.16 4.33
CA ASN A 249 31.35 0.00 4.73
C ASN A 249 32.14 -1.31 4.58
N ALA A 250 31.51 -2.46 4.84
CA ALA A 250 32.14 -3.77 4.63
C ALA A 250 32.41 -4.07 3.15
N GLU A 251 31.49 -3.69 2.26
CA GLU A 251 31.62 -3.93 0.82
C GLU A 251 32.53 -2.91 0.13
N THR A 252 32.36 -1.62 0.43
CA THR A 252 33.05 -0.55 -0.29
C THR A 252 34.35 -0.10 0.38
N GLY A 253 34.54 -0.42 1.66
CA GLY A 253 35.69 -0.02 2.47
C GLY A 253 35.45 1.28 3.24
N THR A 254 36.36 1.57 4.18
CA THR A 254 36.37 2.76 5.05
C THR A 254 37.64 3.58 4.85
N HIS A 255 37.63 4.84 5.30
CA HIS A 255 38.75 5.79 5.20
C HIS A 255 39.30 5.96 3.78
N LEU A 256 38.41 6.15 2.81
CA LEU A 256 38.77 6.33 1.41
C LEU A 256 38.90 7.81 1.05
N PRO A 257 39.79 8.19 0.12
CA PRO A 257 39.73 9.51 -0.50
C PRO A 257 38.34 9.77 -1.11
N LEU A 258 37.82 11.00 -1.02
CA LEU A 258 36.45 11.37 -1.41
C LEU A 258 36.06 10.85 -2.80
N PHE A 259 36.94 11.05 -3.80
CA PHE A 259 36.69 10.60 -5.16
C PHE A 259 36.54 9.07 -5.24
N THR A 260 37.40 8.32 -4.54
CA THR A 260 37.32 6.85 -4.46
C THR A 260 36.04 6.40 -3.76
N ALA A 261 35.63 7.08 -2.68
CA ALA A 261 34.38 6.79 -1.98
C ALA A 261 33.16 6.97 -2.90
N ILE A 262 33.13 8.06 -3.68
CA ILE A 262 32.06 8.34 -4.66
C ILE A 262 32.03 7.29 -5.77
N LEU A 263 33.18 6.91 -6.35
CA LEU A 263 33.21 5.90 -7.41
C LEU A 263 32.73 4.53 -6.92
N LYS A 264 33.14 4.11 -5.72
CA LYS A 264 32.66 2.85 -5.13
C LYS A 264 31.19 2.91 -4.72
N ALA A 265 30.70 4.06 -4.27
CA ALA A 265 29.28 4.29 -4.07
C ALA A 265 28.51 4.09 -5.38
N GLN A 266 28.96 4.73 -6.45
CA GLN A 266 28.36 4.63 -7.76
C GLN A 266 28.33 3.19 -8.29
N GLU A 267 29.44 2.44 -8.15
CA GLU A 267 29.49 1.04 -8.58
C GLU A 267 28.44 0.19 -7.87
N ARG A 268 28.31 0.34 -6.56
CA ARG A 268 27.27 -0.35 -5.78
C ARG A 268 25.87 0.12 -6.17
N ASP A 269 25.64 1.42 -6.29
CA ASP A 269 24.33 1.97 -6.65
C ASP A 269 23.88 1.47 -8.04
N ASN A 270 24.81 1.26 -8.98
CA ASN A 270 24.51 0.65 -10.27
C ASN A 270 24.02 -0.80 -10.14
N ILE A 271 24.60 -1.58 -9.21
CA ILE A 271 24.17 -2.96 -8.93
C ILE A 271 22.77 -2.94 -8.32
N GLU A 272 22.55 -2.12 -7.30
CA GLU A 272 21.23 -1.98 -6.64
C GLU A 272 20.15 -1.54 -7.64
N ALA A 273 20.48 -0.65 -8.57
CA ALA A 273 19.56 -0.19 -9.59
C ALA A 273 19.22 -1.28 -10.63
N GLN A 274 20.18 -2.14 -10.99
CA GLN A 274 19.94 -3.30 -11.85
C GLN A 274 19.01 -4.31 -11.17
N GLU A 275 19.25 -4.60 -9.88
CA GLU A 275 18.39 -5.48 -9.09
C GLU A 275 16.96 -4.95 -9.01
N LEU A 276 16.80 -3.65 -8.74
CA LEU A 276 15.50 -2.98 -8.72
C LEU A 276 14.77 -3.12 -10.07
N ALA A 277 15.48 -2.93 -11.19
CA ALA A 277 14.90 -3.07 -12.52
C ALA A 277 14.45 -4.51 -12.83
N LEU A 278 15.23 -5.51 -12.40
CA LEU A 278 14.89 -6.92 -12.55
C LEU A 278 13.64 -7.30 -11.72
N MET A 279 13.56 -6.82 -10.48
CA MET A 279 12.40 -7.04 -9.61
C MET A 279 11.13 -6.42 -10.19
N ASP A 280 11.18 -5.17 -10.68
CA ASP A 280 10.03 -4.50 -11.31
C ASP A 280 9.58 -5.23 -12.59
N ALA A 281 10.52 -5.70 -13.41
CA ALA A 281 10.20 -6.49 -14.60
C ALA A 281 9.51 -7.82 -14.24
N GLN A 282 9.98 -8.50 -13.20
CA GLN A 282 9.37 -9.75 -12.72
C GLN A 282 7.96 -9.50 -12.16
N TYR A 283 7.77 -8.44 -11.38
CA TYR A 283 6.46 -8.08 -10.85
C TYR A 283 5.45 -7.78 -11.98
N LYS A 284 5.85 -6.98 -12.98
CA LYS A 284 5.04 -6.69 -14.16
C LYS A 284 4.67 -7.95 -14.93
N LYS A 285 5.60 -8.90 -15.09
CA LYS A 285 5.35 -10.19 -15.74
C LYS A 285 4.29 -11.01 -14.98
N LEU A 286 4.42 -11.12 -13.65
CA LEU A 286 3.46 -11.84 -12.81
C LEU A 286 2.08 -11.18 -12.83
N SER A 287 2.02 -9.85 -12.78
CA SER A 287 0.77 -9.09 -12.88
C SER A 287 0.07 -9.33 -14.22
N ALA A 288 0.80 -9.24 -15.34
CA ALA A 288 0.26 -9.51 -16.67
C ALA A 288 -0.24 -10.95 -16.82
N GLN A 289 0.46 -11.93 -16.22
CA GLN A 289 -0.01 -13.33 -16.19
C GLN A 289 -1.32 -13.48 -15.41
N ARG A 290 -1.44 -12.83 -14.23
CA ARG A 290 -2.67 -12.83 -13.44
C ARG A 290 -3.83 -12.20 -14.20
N GLN A 291 -3.60 -11.07 -14.88
CA GLN A 291 -4.62 -10.43 -15.73
C GLN A 291 -5.07 -11.35 -16.86
N LYS A 292 -4.13 -11.95 -17.62
CA LYS A 292 -4.46 -12.91 -18.69
C LYS A 292 -5.29 -14.09 -18.18
N TRP A 293 -4.92 -14.64 -17.02
CA TRP A 293 -5.67 -15.73 -16.41
C TRP A 293 -7.08 -15.29 -15.99
N GLY A 294 -7.21 -14.09 -15.41
CA GLY A 294 -8.49 -13.47 -15.07
C GLY A 294 -9.39 -13.27 -16.29
N THR A 295 -8.87 -12.68 -17.37
CA THR A 295 -9.61 -12.47 -18.63
C THR A 295 -10.06 -13.80 -19.25
N ARG A 296 -9.19 -14.82 -19.26
CA ARG A 296 -9.55 -16.14 -19.79
C ARG A 296 -10.65 -16.81 -18.97
N LYS A 297 -10.59 -16.71 -17.65
CA LYS A 297 -11.62 -17.24 -16.75
C LYS A 297 -12.96 -16.51 -16.95
N ALA A 298 -12.92 -15.19 -17.11
CA ALA A 298 -14.11 -14.38 -17.39
C ALA A 298 -14.74 -14.72 -18.75
N ALA A 299 -13.93 -14.94 -19.80
CA ALA A 299 -14.42 -15.35 -21.12
C ALA A 299 -15.15 -16.70 -21.05
N VAL A 300 -14.53 -17.72 -20.44
CA VAL A 300 -15.17 -19.03 -20.25
C VAL A 300 -16.48 -18.91 -19.47
N ARG A 301 -16.51 -18.08 -18.43
CA ARG A 301 -17.75 -17.82 -17.67
C ARG A 301 -18.83 -17.18 -18.53
N ASN A 302 -18.49 -16.17 -19.33
CA ASN A 302 -19.44 -15.48 -20.20
C ASN A 302 -20.00 -16.41 -21.28
N ASP A 303 -19.17 -17.28 -21.85
CA ASP A 303 -19.62 -18.29 -22.83
C ASP A 303 -20.58 -19.30 -22.18
N GLN A 304 -20.28 -19.75 -20.95
CA GLN A 304 -21.17 -20.62 -20.17
C GLN A 304 -22.49 -19.94 -19.81
N LEU A 305 -22.47 -18.67 -19.41
CA LEU A 305 -23.68 -17.90 -19.12
C LEU A 305 -24.55 -17.69 -20.36
N THR A 306 -23.92 -17.41 -21.50
CA THR A 306 -24.61 -17.28 -22.79
C THR A 306 -25.27 -18.60 -23.18
N SER A 307 -24.53 -19.71 -23.10
CA SER A 307 -25.06 -21.05 -23.38
C SER A 307 -26.21 -21.43 -22.45
N TYR A 308 -26.09 -21.09 -21.16
CA TYR A 308 -27.15 -21.30 -20.16
C TYR A 308 -28.42 -20.51 -20.50
N GLY A 309 -28.27 -19.24 -20.90
CA GLY A 309 -29.38 -18.39 -21.34
C GLY A 309 -30.10 -18.99 -22.54
N THR A 310 -29.36 -19.37 -23.59
CA THR A 310 -29.93 -19.98 -24.80
C THR A 310 -30.70 -21.25 -24.50
N LEU A 311 -30.14 -22.16 -23.69
CA LEU A 311 -30.80 -23.41 -23.32
C LEU A 311 -32.07 -23.17 -22.49
N LYS A 312 -32.07 -22.14 -21.63
CA LYS A 312 -33.24 -21.76 -20.86
C LYS A 312 -34.36 -21.23 -21.77
N ASP A 313 -34.02 -20.36 -22.73
CA ASP A 313 -34.97 -19.82 -23.70
C ASP A 313 -35.53 -20.93 -24.60
N GLU A 314 -34.70 -21.90 -25.03
CA GLU A 314 -35.15 -23.07 -25.79
C GLU A 314 -36.12 -23.93 -25.00
N ARG A 315 -35.82 -24.19 -23.72
CA ARG A 315 -36.70 -24.92 -22.80
C ARG A 315 -38.06 -24.24 -22.64
N GLU A 316 -38.07 -22.92 -22.48
CA GLU A 316 -39.31 -22.13 -22.36
C GLU A 316 -40.13 -22.16 -23.67
N ARG A 317 -39.48 -21.98 -24.83
CA ARG A 317 -40.15 -22.06 -26.14
C ARG A 317 -40.81 -23.40 -26.39
N GLY A 318 -40.12 -24.52 -26.12
CA GLY A 318 -40.72 -25.82 -26.35
C GLY A 318 -41.74 -26.23 -25.30
N ALA A 319 -41.68 -25.68 -24.07
CA ALA A 319 -42.78 -25.80 -23.11
C ALA A 319 -44.07 -25.13 -23.63
N GLU A 320 -43.96 -23.93 -24.23
CA GLU A 320 -45.09 -23.26 -24.87
C GLU A 320 -45.59 -24.04 -26.10
N GLY A 321 -44.67 -24.57 -26.92
CA GLY A 321 -45.01 -25.42 -28.06
C GLY A 321 -45.75 -26.70 -27.66
N ASN A 322 -45.31 -27.37 -26.58
CA ASN A 322 -45.98 -28.54 -26.02
C ASN A 322 -47.39 -28.23 -25.51
N LYS A 323 -47.57 -27.07 -24.88
CA LYS A 323 -48.87 -26.60 -24.43
C LYS A 323 -49.81 -26.37 -25.62
N GLY A 324 -49.33 -25.71 -26.68
CA GLY A 324 -50.07 -25.54 -27.93
C GLY A 324 -50.47 -26.86 -28.58
N SER A 325 -49.53 -27.82 -28.65
CA SER A 325 -49.80 -29.18 -29.16
C SER A 325 -50.88 -29.92 -28.35
N LEU A 326 -50.89 -29.76 -27.02
CA LEU A 326 -51.90 -30.36 -26.14
C LEU A 326 -53.29 -29.73 -26.36
N GLU A 327 -53.35 -28.41 -26.57
CA GLU A 327 -54.60 -27.70 -26.90
C GLU A 327 -55.14 -28.12 -28.28
N GLN A 328 -54.25 -28.30 -29.26
CA GLN A 328 -54.61 -28.79 -30.58
C GLN A 328 -55.15 -30.22 -30.51
N GLN A 329 -54.51 -31.12 -29.75
CA GLN A 329 -55.02 -32.47 -29.53
C GLN A 329 -56.45 -32.45 -28.95
N LYS A 330 -56.70 -31.65 -27.90
CA LYS A 330 -58.04 -31.54 -27.30
C LYS A 330 -59.08 -31.07 -28.32
N THR A 331 -58.69 -30.16 -29.20
CA THR A 331 -59.55 -29.65 -30.28
C THR A 331 -59.88 -30.75 -31.30
N LEU A 332 -58.87 -31.50 -31.73
CA LEU A 332 -59.04 -32.63 -32.66
C LEU A 332 -59.92 -33.74 -32.04
N GLU A 333 -59.70 -34.09 -30.77
CA GLU A 333 -60.52 -35.07 -30.05
C GLU A 333 -61.98 -34.62 -29.89
N ALA A 334 -62.22 -33.32 -29.67
CA ALA A 334 -63.57 -32.76 -29.65
C ALA A 334 -64.26 -32.83 -31.03
N GLN A 335 -63.51 -32.59 -32.12
CA GLN A 335 -64.02 -32.73 -33.49
C GLN A 335 -64.34 -34.20 -33.82
N ILE A 336 -63.47 -35.13 -33.44
CA ILE A 336 -63.73 -36.57 -33.59
C ILE A 336 -65.02 -36.95 -32.87
N LYS A 337 -65.22 -36.48 -31.63
CA LYS A 337 -66.45 -36.76 -30.87
C LYS A 337 -67.70 -36.21 -31.55
N LEU A 338 -67.63 -34.99 -32.09
CA LEU A 338 -68.74 -34.37 -32.83
C LEU A 338 -69.10 -35.18 -34.08
N LEU A 339 -68.10 -35.61 -34.86
CA LEU A 339 -68.31 -36.42 -36.06
C LEU A 339 -68.87 -37.81 -35.71
N GLN A 340 -68.42 -38.42 -34.62
CA GLN A 340 -68.97 -39.68 -34.11
C GLN A 340 -70.44 -39.55 -33.71
N ASP A 341 -70.84 -38.44 -33.10
CA ASP A 341 -72.22 -38.19 -32.73
C ASP A 341 -73.11 -37.87 -33.95
N GLN A 342 -72.56 -37.20 -34.98
CA GLN A 342 -73.23 -37.01 -36.27
C GLN A 342 -73.42 -38.31 -37.04
N MET A 343 -72.45 -39.24 -37.00
CA MET A 343 -72.60 -40.57 -37.58
C MET A 343 -73.75 -41.36 -36.95
N LYS A 344 -73.93 -41.26 -35.62
CA LYS A 344 -75.06 -41.90 -34.91
C LYS A 344 -76.43 -41.34 -35.32
N LEU A 345 -76.47 -40.10 -35.82
CA LEU A 345 -77.69 -39.41 -36.26
C LEU A 345 -78.06 -39.70 -37.74
N GLY A 346 -77.32 -40.56 -38.44
CA GLY A 346 -77.78 -41.20 -39.68
C GLY A 346 -77.51 -40.48 -41.00
N ARG A 347 -76.50 -39.60 -41.10
CA ARG A 347 -76.08 -38.98 -42.38
C ARG A 347 -74.66 -39.40 -42.77
N HIS A 348 -74.43 -39.68 -44.06
CA HIS A 348 -73.11 -39.82 -44.72
C HIS A 348 -72.05 -40.65 -43.97
N HIS A 349 -72.35 -41.92 -43.69
CA HIS A 349 -71.53 -42.81 -42.86
C HIS A 349 -70.09 -43.00 -43.38
N THR A 350 -69.87 -43.09 -44.69
CA THR A 350 -68.55 -43.35 -45.29
C THR A 350 -67.63 -42.13 -45.26
N GLU A 351 -68.11 -40.95 -45.63
CA GLU A 351 -67.31 -39.71 -45.62
C GLU A 351 -66.92 -39.29 -44.20
N LEU A 352 -67.82 -39.42 -43.22
CA LEU A 352 -67.53 -39.10 -41.82
C LEU A 352 -66.48 -40.06 -41.22
N GLN A 353 -66.47 -41.32 -41.67
CA GLN A 353 -65.52 -42.32 -41.21
C GLN A 353 -64.10 -42.05 -41.73
N GLU A 354 -63.96 -41.60 -42.98
CA GLU A 354 -62.67 -41.16 -43.53
C GLU A 354 -62.12 -39.92 -42.81
N GLN A 355 -62.98 -38.95 -42.48
CA GLN A 355 -62.59 -37.75 -41.72
C GLN A 355 -62.13 -38.09 -40.30
N ILE A 356 -62.82 -39.00 -39.61
CA ILE A 356 -62.42 -39.46 -38.27
C ILE A 356 -61.05 -40.14 -38.33
N ILE A 357 -60.79 -40.98 -39.34
CA ILE A 357 -59.49 -41.65 -39.50
C ILE A 357 -58.37 -40.62 -39.76
N ALA A 358 -58.64 -39.58 -40.56
CA ALA A 358 -57.69 -38.50 -40.79
C ALA A 358 -57.36 -37.73 -39.49
N LEU A 359 -58.37 -37.33 -38.72
CA LEU A 359 -58.17 -36.62 -37.44
C LEU A 359 -57.43 -37.48 -36.40
N TRP A 360 -57.64 -38.79 -36.39
CA TRP A 360 -56.86 -39.69 -35.52
C TRP A 360 -55.37 -39.74 -35.89
N LYS A 361 -55.03 -39.64 -37.19
CA LYS A 361 -53.63 -39.51 -37.62
C LYS A 361 -53.04 -38.19 -37.12
N ASP A 362 -53.78 -37.10 -37.18
CA ASP A 362 -53.33 -35.80 -36.69
C ASP A 362 -53.13 -35.82 -35.16
N VAL A 363 -54.01 -36.49 -34.41
CA VAL A 363 -53.85 -36.71 -32.97
C VAL A 363 -52.57 -37.50 -32.66
N GLU A 364 -52.25 -38.53 -33.45
CA GLU A 364 -51.01 -39.30 -33.24
C GLU A 364 -49.76 -38.50 -33.65
N ALA A 365 -49.86 -37.65 -34.67
CA ALA A 365 -48.78 -36.72 -35.05
C ALA A 365 -48.47 -35.74 -33.90
N GLU A 366 -49.49 -35.14 -33.28
CA GLU A 366 -49.34 -34.27 -32.11
C GLU A 366 -48.71 -35.02 -30.91
N LYS A 367 -49.07 -36.29 -30.70
CA LYS A 367 -48.43 -37.14 -29.68
C LYS A 367 -46.97 -37.43 -30.01
N SER A 368 -46.62 -37.64 -31.27
CA SER A 368 -45.23 -37.85 -31.72
C SER A 368 -44.37 -36.62 -31.44
N ILE A 369 -44.86 -35.43 -31.81
CA ILE A 369 -44.17 -34.15 -31.56
C ILE A 369 -43.82 -34.00 -30.08
N ARG A 370 -44.76 -34.29 -29.17
CA ARG A 370 -44.52 -34.19 -27.73
C ARG A 370 -43.58 -35.27 -27.19
N ARG A 371 -43.59 -36.49 -27.75
CA ARG A 371 -42.63 -37.55 -27.39
C ARG A 371 -41.21 -37.16 -27.81
N GLU A 372 -41.04 -36.64 -29.01
CA GLU A 372 -39.76 -36.14 -29.52
C GLU A 372 -39.25 -34.97 -28.68
N TRP A 373 -40.12 -34.00 -28.37
CA TRP A 373 -39.77 -32.90 -27.48
C TRP A 373 -39.38 -33.37 -26.07
N ALA A 374 -40.06 -34.36 -25.50
CA ALA A 374 -39.72 -34.86 -24.17
C ALA A 374 -38.29 -35.47 -24.11
N ILE A 375 -37.84 -36.12 -25.18
CA ILE A 375 -36.47 -36.62 -25.32
C ILE A 375 -35.49 -35.45 -25.38
N TYR A 376 -35.75 -34.48 -26.24
CA TYR A 376 -34.89 -33.31 -26.41
C TYR A 376 -34.83 -32.43 -25.15
N GLN A 377 -35.95 -32.27 -24.44
CA GLN A 377 -36.01 -31.55 -23.17
C GLN A 377 -35.13 -32.22 -22.10
N ALA A 378 -35.05 -33.55 -22.07
CA ALA A 378 -34.16 -34.25 -21.15
C ALA A 378 -32.67 -33.99 -21.46
N GLU A 379 -32.32 -33.82 -22.73
CA GLU A 379 -30.96 -33.42 -23.14
C GLU A 379 -30.63 -31.99 -22.73
N ILE A 380 -31.57 -31.05 -22.94
CA ILE A 380 -31.44 -29.66 -22.48
C ILE A 380 -31.26 -29.60 -20.96
N ASP A 381 -32.11 -30.30 -20.20
CA ASP A 381 -32.05 -30.31 -18.73
C ASP A 381 -30.73 -30.91 -18.22
N LYS A 382 -30.18 -31.91 -18.91
CA LYS A 382 -28.87 -32.48 -18.59
C LYS A 382 -27.73 -31.48 -18.81
N GLU A 383 -27.75 -30.72 -19.90
CA GLU A 383 -26.70 -29.73 -20.19
C GLU A 383 -26.81 -28.49 -19.28
N ILE A 384 -28.04 -28.06 -18.96
CA ILE A 384 -28.30 -27.03 -17.93
C ILE A 384 -27.73 -27.47 -16.57
N GLN A 385 -27.95 -28.73 -16.17
CA GLN A 385 -27.44 -29.24 -14.91
C GLN A 385 -25.91 -29.32 -14.93
N ARG A 386 -25.30 -29.79 -16.03
CA ARG A 386 -23.86 -29.80 -16.21
C ARG A 386 -23.24 -28.40 -16.07
N LEU A 387 -23.86 -27.38 -16.66
CA LEU A 387 -23.40 -25.99 -16.55
C LEU A 387 -23.49 -25.47 -15.10
N ARG A 388 -24.54 -25.84 -14.37
CA ARG A 388 -24.70 -25.53 -12.93
C ARG A 388 -23.65 -26.23 -12.06
N ASP A 389 -23.42 -27.52 -12.30
CA ASP A 389 -22.45 -28.33 -11.55
C ASP A 389 -21.01 -27.89 -11.83
N SER A 390 -20.74 -27.37 -13.03
CA SER A 390 -19.46 -26.72 -13.37
C SER A 390 -19.26 -25.36 -12.67
N GLY A 391 -20.23 -24.93 -11.86
CA GLY A 391 -20.14 -23.77 -10.98
C GLY A 391 -20.21 -22.42 -11.69
N LEU A 392 -20.79 -22.35 -12.90
CA LEU A 392 -20.88 -21.14 -13.76
C LEU A 392 -19.65 -20.25 -13.53
N ALA A 393 -18.49 -20.84 -13.81
CA ALA A 393 -17.14 -20.52 -13.35
C ALA A 393 -17.00 -19.17 -12.61
N GLY A 394 -17.38 -19.08 -11.32
CA GLY A 394 -17.27 -17.78 -10.66
C GLY A 394 -17.56 -17.64 -9.16
N HIS A 395 -18.26 -18.55 -8.50
CA HIS A 395 -18.35 -18.46 -7.04
C HIS A 395 -17.13 -19.11 -6.40
N PRO A 396 -16.42 -18.44 -5.47
CA PRO A 396 -15.55 -19.17 -4.56
C PRO A 396 -16.40 -20.21 -3.84
N PRO A 397 -15.87 -21.40 -3.51
CA PRO A 397 -16.56 -22.24 -2.55
C PRO A 397 -16.82 -21.37 -1.32
N LEU A 398 -18.07 -21.38 -0.83
CA LEU A 398 -18.39 -20.84 0.48
C LEU A 398 -17.42 -21.49 1.47
N ILE A 399 -16.38 -20.75 1.83
CA ILE A 399 -15.52 -21.09 2.95
C ILE A 399 -16.44 -20.90 4.16
N LEU A 400 -17.04 -22.01 4.59
CA LEU A 400 -17.56 -22.13 5.94
C LEU A 400 -16.35 -21.97 6.86
N TRP A 401 -16.19 -20.76 7.38
CA TRP A 401 -15.30 -20.52 8.50
C TRP A 401 -15.81 -21.38 9.67
N PRO A 402 -14.96 -22.20 10.33
CA PRO A 402 -15.33 -22.79 11.59
C PRO A 402 -15.46 -21.64 12.60
N GLN A 403 -16.64 -21.50 13.19
CA GLN A 403 -16.79 -20.75 14.42
C GLN A 403 -16.06 -21.51 15.52
N HIS A 404 -14.95 -20.95 16.00
CA HIS A 404 -14.39 -21.22 17.31
C HIS A 404 -14.00 -19.90 17.97
#